data_AF-R2SW91-F1
#
_entry.id   AF-R2SW91-F1
#
_cell.length_a   1.000
_cell.length_b   1.000
_cell.length_c   1.000
_cell.angle_alpha   90.00
_cell.angle_beta   90.00
_cell.angle_gamma   90.00
#
_symmetry.space_group_name_H-M   'P 1'
#
loop_
_entity.id
_entity.type
_entity.pdbx_description
1 polymer ?
#
loop_
_entity_poly.entity_id
_entity_poly.type
_entity_poly.pdbx_seq_one_letter_code
_entity_poly.pdbx_strand_id
1 'polypeptide(L)'
;MGIGLNTRAKDLRTDDGIDARNYGVNRLPKGWSSNDYNVRGQRGSLVVDNLGRRRISVDRTTGKTTYYSATGETLGEKELPKQAGLGQSNGGRHEPLDLDEELAMEEAMNNPSSGKELQGKNTDPRWPSSDGWEKWTKNVNGTEVHYQYNPKTVQIDDVKIKPKKGN
;
A
#
# COMPACT_ATOMS: atom_id res chain seq x y z
N MET A 1 -9.63 22.25 -14.43
CA MET A 1 -10.09 20.87 -14.67
C MET A 1 -9.41 19.98 -13.64
N GLY A 2 -9.99 19.93 -12.43
CA GLY A 2 -9.48 19.09 -11.34
C GLY A 2 -10.22 17.77 -11.39
N ILE A 3 -9.49 16.66 -11.50
CA ILE A 3 -10.04 15.34 -11.25
C ILE A 3 -10.31 15.32 -9.75
N GLY A 4 -11.52 15.72 -9.37
CA GLY A 4 -11.97 15.68 -7.99
C GLY A 4 -11.80 14.25 -7.50
N LEU A 5 -10.98 14.08 -6.46
CA LEU A 5 -10.95 12.88 -5.63
C LEU A 5 -12.41 12.60 -5.25
N ASN A 6 -13.04 11.68 -5.97
CA ASN A 6 -14.44 11.37 -5.81
C ASN A 6 -14.64 10.98 -4.35
N THR A 7 -15.53 11.70 -3.69
CA THR A 7 -15.96 11.55 -2.30
C THR A 7 -16.52 10.16 -1.95
N ARG A 8 -16.46 9.20 -2.88
CA ARG A 8 -16.78 7.78 -2.73
C ARG A 8 -15.66 6.90 -2.17
N ALA A 9 -14.44 7.40 -1.99
CA ALA A 9 -13.39 6.57 -1.36
C ALA A 9 -13.73 6.18 0.10
N LYS A 10 -14.60 6.95 0.77
CA LYS A 10 -15.05 6.69 2.15
C LYS A 10 -16.15 5.61 2.24
N ASP A 11 -16.77 5.25 1.11
CA ASP A 11 -17.93 4.36 1.02
C ASP A 11 -17.69 3.14 0.10
N LEU A 12 -16.44 2.76 -0.17
CA LEU A 12 -16.09 1.52 -0.90
C LEU A 12 -16.35 0.25 -0.06
N ARG A 13 -17.53 0.14 0.58
CA ARG A 13 -18.19 -1.14 0.81
C ARG A 13 -19.02 -1.39 -0.45
N THR A 14 -18.65 -2.38 -1.25
CA THR A 14 -19.54 -2.82 -2.32
C THR A 14 -20.84 -3.35 -1.71
N ASP A 15 -21.91 -3.43 -2.49
CA ASP A 15 -23.14 -4.16 -2.10
C ASP A 15 -22.86 -5.64 -1.72
N ASP A 16 -21.69 -6.15 -2.13
CA ASP A 16 -21.14 -7.47 -1.78
C ASP A 16 -20.34 -7.48 -0.45
N GLY A 17 -20.27 -6.36 0.28
CA GLY A 17 -19.53 -6.23 1.55
C GLY A 17 -18.00 -6.14 1.44
N ILE A 18 -17.45 -5.95 0.23
CA ILE A 18 -16.00 -5.90 -0.01
C ILE A 18 -15.51 -4.50 0.37
N ASP A 19 -14.69 -4.40 1.43
CA ASP A 19 -14.03 -3.15 1.83
C ASP A 19 -12.73 -2.96 1.04
N ALA A 20 -12.78 -2.18 -0.05
CA ALA A 20 -11.62 -1.94 -0.92
C ALA A 20 -10.43 -1.28 -0.18
N ARG A 21 -10.63 -0.78 1.04
CA ARG A 21 -9.58 -0.18 1.89
C ARG A 21 -8.54 -1.18 2.39
N ASN A 22 -8.86 -2.47 2.46
CA ASN A 22 -8.04 -3.48 3.14
C ASN A 22 -7.41 -4.54 2.23
N TYR A 23 -7.70 -4.56 0.94
CA TYR A 23 -7.12 -5.57 0.05
C TYR A 23 -5.80 -5.10 -0.52
N GLY A 24 -4.72 -5.35 0.23
CA GLY A 24 -3.47 -5.80 -0.38
C GLY A 24 -3.63 -7.25 -0.83
N VAL A 25 -2.86 -7.68 -1.82
CA VAL A 25 -2.87 -9.06 -2.36
C VAL A 25 -2.58 -10.16 -1.31
N ASN A 26 -2.12 -9.76 -0.12
CA ASN A 26 -1.61 -10.64 0.92
C ASN A 26 -2.69 -11.31 1.79
N ARG A 27 -3.96 -10.89 1.68
CA ARG A 27 -5.07 -11.56 2.39
C ARG A 27 -6.36 -11.57 1.56
N LEU A 28 -6.48 -12.58 0.70
CA LEU A 28 -7.64 -12.76 -0.17
C LEU A 28 -8.83 -13.42 0.57
N PRO A 29 -10.08 -13.08 0.21
CA PRO A 29 -11.26 -13.82 0.67
C PRO A 29 -11.22 -15.29 0.26
N LYS A 30 -11.92 -16.15 1.02
CA LYS A 30 -11.93 -17.60 0.78
C LYS A 30 -12.46 -17.93 -0.63
N GLY A 31 -11.61 -18.60 -1.41
CA GLY A 31 -11.87 -19.04 -2.79
C GLY A 31 -11.44 -18.05 -3.87
N TRP A 32 -11.00 -16.84 -3.48
CA TRP A 32 -10.42 -15.88 -4.41
C TRP A 32 -8.98 -16.31 -4.73
N SER A 33 -8.53 -16.00 -5.93
CA SER A 33 -7.16 -16.26 -6.34
C SER A 33 -6.51 -15.00 -6.92
N SER A 34 -5.20 -14.89 -6.73
CA SER A 34 -4.37 -13.87 -7.35
C SER A 34 -3.42 -14.53 -8.34
N ASN A 35 -3.28 -13.95 -9.52
CA ASN A 35 -2.33 -14.37 -10.53
C ASN A 35 -1.46 -13.19 -10.94
N ASP A 36 -0.15 -13.37 -10.91
CA ASP A 36 0.78 -12.37 -11.45
C ASP A 36 0.78 -12.42 -12.98
N TYR A 37 0.79 -11.25 -13.60
CA TYR A 37 0.90 -11.09 -15.04
C TYR A 37 2.12 -10.27 -15.41
N ASN A 38 2.75 -10.64 -16.52
CA ASN A 38 3.84 -9.90 -17.14
C ASN A 38 3.60 -9.87 -18.64
N VAL A 39 3.01 -8.77 -19.13
CA VAL A 39 2.59 -8.64 -20.52
C VAL A 39 3.08 -7.30 -21.06
N ARG A 40 3.87 -7.33 -22.14
CA ARG A 40 4.32 -6.12 -22.87
C ARG A 40 4.97 -5.05 -21.98
N GLY A 41 5.75 -5.45 -20.97
CA GLY A 41 6.43 -4.53 -20.05
C GLY A 41 5.54 -4.00 -18.90
N GLN A 42 4.26 -4.38 -18.86
CA GLN A 42 3.41 -4.18 -17.70
C GLN A 42 3.50 -5.40 -16.80
N ARG A 43 3.88 -5.17 -15.54
CA ARG A 43 3.96 -6.19 -14.49
C ARG A 43 2.91 -5.91 -13.46
N GLY A 44 2.24 -6.94 -12.97
CA GLY A 44 1.18 -6.72 -12.01
C GLY A 44 0.58 -8.00 -11.46
N SER A 45 -0.44 -7.83 -10.63
CA SER A 45 -1.20 -8.93 -10.03
C SER A 45 -2.68 -8.72 -10.33
N LEU A 46 -3.38 -9.80 -10.69
CA LEU A 46 -4.81 -9.80 -10.95
C LEU A 46 -5.50 -10.71 -9.95
N VAL A 47 -6.42 -10.14 -9.17
CA VAL A 47 -7.25 -10.88 -8.23
C VAL A 47 -8.61 -11.15 -8.86
N VAL A 48 -9.00 -12.42 -8.82
CA VAL A 48 -10.31 -12.91 -9.27
C VAL A 48 -11.08 -13.55 -8.13
N ASP A 49 -12.41 -13.42 -8.17
CA ASP A 49 -13.29 -14.10 -7.24
C ASP A 49 -13.51 -15.58 -7.62
N ASN A 50 -14.28 -16.30 -6.79
CA ASN A 50 -14.59 -17.73 -6.97
C ASN A 50 -15.35 -18.04 -8.27
N LEU A 51 -15.90 -17.01 -8.93
CA LEU A 51 -16.63 -17.11 -10.19
C LEU A 51 -15.72 -16.74 -11.39
N GLY A 52 -14.43 -16.50 -11.15
CA GLY A 52 -13.45 -16.10 -12.17
C GLY A 52 -13.56 -14.64 -12.60
N ARG A 53 -14.32 -13.81 -11.86
CA ARG A 53 -14.51 -12.40 -12.21
C ARG A 53 -13.39 -11.56 -11.63
N ARG A 54 -12.87 -10.63 -12.43
CA ARG A 54 -11.81 -9.69 -12.01
C ARG A 54 -12.36 -8.77 -10.94
N ARG A 55 -11.67 -8.66 -9.80
CA ARG A 55 -12.04 -7.77 -8.70
C ARG A 55 -10.97 -6.72 -8.41
N ILE A 56 -9.70 -7.06 -8.57
CA ILE A 56 -8.59 -6.13 -8.33
C ILE A 56 -7.53 -6.35 -9.40
N SER A 57 -7.00 -5.27 -9.98
CA SER A 57 -5.79 -5.32 -10.78
C SER A 57 -4.78 -4.36 -10.17
N VAL A 58 -3.58 -4.86 -9.89
CA VAL A 58 -2.44 -4.06 -9.44
C VAL A 58 -1.47 -4.00 -10.60
N ASP A 59 -1.19 -2.81 -11.11
CA ASP A 59 -0.13 -2.54 -12.08
C ASP A 59 1.08 -2.01 -11.31
N ARG A 60 2.13 -2.83 -11.20
CA ARG A 60 3.38 -2.50 -10.50
C ARG A 60 4.27 -1.57 -11.33
N THR A 61 4.07 -1.47 -12.64
CA THR A 61 4.83 -0.56 -13.51
C THR A 61 4.39 0.88 -13.29
N THR A 62 3.08 1.11 -13.21
CA THR A 62 2.50 2.43 -12.98
C THR A 62 2.26 2.73 -11.50
N GLY A 63 2.29 1.68 -10.66
CA GLY A 63 1.87 1.75 -9.27
C GLY A 63 0.37 2.06 -9.19
N LYS A 64 -0.48 1.45 -10.02
CA LYS A 64 -1.92 1.73 -10.05
C LYS A 64 -2.71 0.48 -9.70
N THR A 65 -3.55 0.56 -8.69
CA THR A 65 -4.51 -0.47 -8.31
C THR A 65 -5.91 -0.07 -8.78
N THR A 66 -6.55 -0.92 -9.57
CA THR A 66 -7.92 -0.73 -10.07
C THR A 66 -8.84 -1.75 -9.41
N TYR A 67 -9.95 -1.27 -8.86
CA TYR A 67 -10.98 -2.12 -8.26
C TYR A 67 -12.16 -2.26 -9.20
N TYR A 68 -12.67 -3.48 -9.35
CA TYR A 68 -13.77 -3.83 -10.23
C TYR A 68 -14.97 -4.36 -9.44
N SER A 69 -16.16 -4.06 -9.94
CA SER A 69 -17.43 -4.60 -9.45
C SER A 69 -17.61 -6.07 -9.88
N ALA A 70 -18.64 -6.72 -9.35
CA ALA A 70 -19.08 -8.03 -9.81
C ALA A 70 -19.55 -8.03 -11.28
N THR A 71 -19.90 -6.86 -11.82
CA THR A 71 -20.31 -6.65 -13.22
C THR A 71 -19.13 -6.28 -14.13
N GLY A 72 -17.91 -6.13 -13.58
CA GLY A 72 -16.71 -5.77 -14.33
C GLY A 72 -16.51 -4.26 -14.52
N GLU A 73 -17.34 -3.43 -13.89
CA GLU A 73 -17.21 -1.97 -13.93
C GLU A 73 -16.13 -1.48 -12.96
N THR A 74 -15.38 -0.45 -13.34
CA THR A 74 -14.38 0.16 -12.47
C THR A 74 -15.06 0.90 -11.32
N LEU A 75 -14.84 0.41 -10.10
CA LEU A 75 -15.35 1.02 -8.86
C LEU A 75 -14.48 2.16 -8.36
N GLY A 76 -13.19 2.11 -8.66
CA GLY A 76 -12.22 3.12 -8.24
C GLY A 76 -10.79 2.73 -8.59
N GLU A 77 -9.92 3.73 -8.55
CA GLU A 77 -8.49 3.59 -8.82
C GLU A 77 -7.73 4.14 -7.61
N LYS A 78 -6.78 3.37 -7.09
CA LYS A 78 -5.86 3.77 -6.01
C LYS A 78 -4.45 3.67 -6.56
N GLU A 79 -3.72 4.77 -6.63
CA GLU A 79 -2.28 4.69 -6.90
C GLU A 79 -1.58 4.10 -5.67
N LEU A 80 -0.85 3.00 -5.89
CA LEU A 80 0.14 2.51 -4.95
C LEU A 80 1.19 3.59 -4.72
N PRO A 81 1.61 3.76 -3.47
CA PRO A 81 2.69 4.66 -3.14
C PRO A 81 3.96 4.33 -3.91
N LYS A 82 4.52 5.34 -4.58
CA LYS A 82 5.79 5.22 -5.30
C LYS A 82 6.93 5.51 -4.35
N GLN A 83 8.00 4.70 -4.42
CA GLN A 83 9.22 5.00 -3.69
C GLN A 83 9.82 6.32 -4.21
N ALA A 84 10.03 7.30 -3.34
CA ALA A 84 10.59 8.59 -3.77
C ALA A 84 12.09 8.54 -4.06
N GLY A 85 12.83 7.60 -3.46
CA GLY A 85 14.25 7.40 -3.73
C GLY A 85 15.15 8.52 -3.18
N LEU A 86 14.72 9.23 -2.14
CA LEU A 86 15.47 10.32 -1.52
C LEU A 86 16.57 9.80 -0.58
N GLY A 87 16.56 8.50 -0.28
CA GLY A 87 17.62 7.78 0.40
C GLY A 87 17.10 6.87 1.51
N GLN A 88 18.02 6.34 2.31
CA GLN A 88 17.73 5.53 3.49
C GLN A 88 18.39 6.16 4.71
N SER A 89 17.67 6.19 5.83
CA SER A 89 18.20 6.63 7.12
C SER A 89 18.87 5.48 7.87
N ASN A 90 19.80 5.84 8.77
CA ASN A 90 20.69 4.90 9.48
C ASN A 90 20.05 4.16 10.68
N GLY A 91 18.72 4.20 10.84
CA GLY A 91 18.05 3.57 11.97
C GLY A 91 17.01 2.58 11.50
N GLY A 92 17.20 1.29 11.78
CA GLY A 92 16.33 0.19 11.34
C GLY A 92 16.93 -0.61 10.19
N ARG A 93 16.27 -1.71 9.79
CA ARG A 93 16.67 -2.55 8.65
C ARG A 93 15.70 -2.36 7.49
N HIS A 94 16.23 -2.14 6.28
CA HIS A 94 15.44 -1.90 5.06
C HIS A 94 15.14 -3.17 4.26
N GLU A 95 15.70 -4.30 4.70
CA GLU A 95 15.51 -5.61 4.08
C GLU A 95 14.81 -6.55 5.09
N PRO A 96 13.74 -7.25 4.70
CA PRO A 96 13.13 -8.27 5.55
C PRO A 96 14.03 -9.51 5.66
N LEU A 97 14.00 -10.21 6.79
CA LEU A 97 14.70 -11.49 6.99
C LEU A 97 13.78 -12.70 6.97
N ASP A 98 12.48 -12.49 7.21
CA ASP A 98 11.49 -13.55 7.22
C ASP A 98 10.22 -13.12 6.46
N LEU A 99 9.35 -14.10 6.23
CA LEU A 99 8.11 -13.90 5.48
C LEU A 99 7.16 -12.94 6.19
N ASP A 100 7.14 -12.93 7.53
CA ASP A 100 6.27 -12.04 8.31
C ASP A 100 6.69 -10.58 8.13
N GLU A 101 7.99 -10.33 8.09
CA GLU A 101 8.59 -9.04 7.82
C GLU A 101 8.38 -8.57 6.38
N GLU A 102 8.53 -9.47 5.40
CA GLU A 102 8.24 -9.17 3.99
C GLU A 102 6.77 -8.76 3.82
N LEU A 103 5.84 -9.55 4.39
CA LEU A 103 4.42 -9.24 4.39
C LEU A 103 4.11 -7.91 5.09
N ALA A 104 4.79 -7.62 6.19
CA ALA A 104 4.62 -6.38 6.94
C ALA A 104 5.06 -5.15 6.12
N MET A 105 6.21 -5.23 5.44
CA MET A 105 6.70 -4.16 4.58
C MET A 105 5.78 -3.96 3.37
N GLU A 106 5.36 -5.03 2.72
CA GLU A 106 4.44 -4.97 1.58
C GLU A 106 3.08 -4.37 2.00
N GLU A 107 2.58 -4.73 3.18
CA GLU A 107 1.34 -4.16 3.69
C GLU A 107 1.48 -2.66 4.06
N ALA A 108 2.64 -2.22 4.54
CA ALA A 108 2.93 -0.81 4.77
C ALA A 108 3.02 -0.02 3.46
N MET A 109 3.66 -0.59 2.44
CA MET A 109 3.78 0.01 1.10
C MET A 109 2.43 0.07 0.38
N ASN A 110 1.59 -0.97 0.48
CA ASN A 110 0.29 -0.99 -0.20
C ASN A 110 -0.76 -0.07 0.45
N ASN A 111 -0.63 0.19 1.75
CA ASN A 111 -1.60 0.99 2.49
C ASN A 111 -0.97 1.86 3.60
N PRO A 112 -0.10 2.82 3.26
CA PRO A 112 0.61 3.64 4.25
C PRO A 112 -0.35 4.47 5.10
N SER A 113 -1.48 4.92 4.54
CA SER A 113 -2.50 5.67 5.29
C SER A 113 -3.22 4.87 6.37
N SER A 114 -3.06 3.54 6.41
CA SER A 114 -3.63 2.69 7.47
C SER A 114 -2.73 2.54 8.70
N GLY A 115 -1.52 3.09 8.66
CA GLY A 115 -0.64 3.15 9.81
C GLY A 115 -1.06 4.23 10.82
N LYS A 116 -0.13 4.55 11.70
CA LYS A 116 -0.21 5.65 12.66
C LYS A 116 0.85 6.68 12.34
N GLU A 117 0.44 7.93 12.21
CA GLU A 117 1.36 9.06 12.09
C GLU A 117 2.15 9.27 13.40
N LEU A 118 3.45 9.50 13.27
CA LEU A 118 4.37 9.90 14.33
C LEU A 118 4.66 11.40 14.19
N GLN A 119 3.69 12.22 14.62
CA GLN A 119 3.74 13.68 14.53
C GLN A 119 5.03 14.25 15.13
N GLY A 120 5.66 15.16 14.39
CA GLY A 120 6.90 15.83 14.80
C GLY A 120 8.15 14.95 14.85
N LYS A 121 8.09 13.69 14.40
CA LYS A 121 9.26 12.79 14.32
C LYS A 121 9.95 12.78 12.96
N ASN A 122 9.53 13.68 12.08
CA ASN A 122 10.14 13.89 10.78
C ASN A 122 11.29 14.90 10.88
N THR A 123 12.45 14.42 11.33
CA THR A 123 13.62 15.27 11.65
C THR A 123 14.72 15.21 10.60
N ASP A 124 14.61 14.31 9.62
CA ASP A 124 15.63 14.15 8.59
C ASP A 124 15.37 15.15 7.44
N PRO A 125 16.37 15.95 7.05
CA PRO A 125 16.19 16.99 6.04
C PRO A 125 15.82 16.45 4.65
N ARG A 126 16.00 15.16 4.36
CA ARG A 126 15.59 14.56 3.08
C ARG A 126 14.08 14.50 2.90
N TRP A 127 13.33 14.50 4.00
CA TRP A 127 11.88 14.41 4.00
C TRP A 127 11.30 15.56 4.82
N PRO A 128 11.36 16.81 4.40
CA PRO A 128 10.89 17.91 5.24
C PRO A 128 9.36 17.96 5.33
N SER A 129 8.81 18.27 6.51
CA SER A 129 7.36 18.44 6.68
C SER A 129 6.78 19.58 5.84
N SER A 130 7.59 20.58 5.48
CA SER A 130 7.19 21.66 4.55
C SER A 130 6.71 21.12 3.21
N ASP A 131 7.34 20.04 2.75
CA ASP A 131 7.05 19.42 1.45
C ASP A 131 5.92 18.39 1.57
N GLY A 132 5.34 18.25 2.78
CA GLY A 132 4.24 17.34 3.08
C GLY A 132 4.69 15.94 3.50
N TRP A 133 5.96 15.73 3.83
CA TRP A 133 6.42 14.46 4.36
C TRP A 133 6.00 14.28 5.82
N GLU A 134 5.52 13.08 6.13
CA GLU A 134 5.11 12.68 7.45
C GLU A 134 5.80 11.35 7.80
N LYS A 135 6.11 11.16 9.07
CA LYS A 135 6.65 9.89 9.55
C LYS A 135 5.51 9.00 10.03
N TRP A 136 5.48 7.77 9.58
CA TRP A 136 4.42 6.81 9.89
C TRP A 136 5.00 5.52 10.46
N THR A 137 4.19 4.83 11.26
CA THR A 137 4.48 3.49 11.76
C THR A 137 3.29 2.57 11.50
N LYS A 138 3.55 1.31 11.17
CA LYS A 138 2.51 0.29 11.05
C LYS A 138 2.97 -0.98 11.74
N ASN A 139 2.11 -1.56 12.57
CA ASN A 139 2.36 -2.88 13.13
C ASN A 139 1.54 -3.91 12.36
N VAL A 140 2.22 -4.91 11.81
CA VAL A 140 1.62 -6.03 11.08
C VAL A 140 2.11 -7.30 11.78
N ASN A 141 1.19 -8.05 12.39
CA ASN A 141 1.47 -9.31 13.08
C ASN A 141 2.66 -9.26 14.08
N GLY A 142 2.85 -8.13 14.78
CA GLY A 142 3.95 -7.97 15.74
C GLY A 142 5.27 -7.47 15.13
N THR A 143 5.33 -7.25 13.82
CA THR A 143 6.41 -6.57 13.13
C THR A 143 6.07 -5.09 12.99
N GLU A 144 6.91 -4.21 13.52
CA GLU A 144 6.72 -2.75 13.43
C GLU A 144 7.56 -2.18 12.28
N VAL A 145 6.89 -1.58 11.30
CA VAL A 145 7.49 -0.95 10.11
C VAL A 145 7.36 0.56 10.24
N HIS A 146 8.48 1.28 10.13
CA HIS A 146 8.50 2.74 10.02
C HIS A 146 8.72 3.13 8.56
N TYR A 147 8.12 4.23 8.13
CA TYR A 147 8.29 4.75 6.79
C TYR A 147 7.96 6.25 6.77
N GLN A 148 8.44 6.91 5.73
CA GLN A 148 8.12 8.29 5.40
C GLN A 148 7.02 8.26 4.34
N TYR A 149 5.95 9.01 4.53
CA TYR A 149 4.83 9.05 3.61
C TYR A 149 4.46 10.50 3.31
N ASN A 150 4.25 10.80 2.03
CA ASN A 150 3.73 12.08 1.58
C ASN A 150 2.31 11.88 1.03
N PRO A 151 1.26 12.19 1.80
CA PRO A 151 -0.12 12.02 1.35
C PRO A 151 -0.49 12.93 0.17
N LYS A 152 0.25 14.01 -0.09
CA LYS A 152 -0.01 14.93 -1.22
C LYS A 152 0.43 14.33 -2.54
N THR A 153 1.60 13.70 -2.56
CA THR A 153 2.19 13.09 -3.78
C THR A 153 1.95 11.59 -3.87
N VAL A 154 1.36 10.98 -2.84
CA VAL A 154 1.19 9.52 -2.72
C VAL A 154 2.54 8.83 -2.88
N GLN A 155 3.57 9.37 -2.22
CA GLN A 155 4.92 8.80 -2.24
C GLN A 155 5.26 8.22 -0.87
N ILE A 156 6.01 7.13 -0.88
CA ILE A 156 6.57 6.51 0.31
C ILE A 156 8.09 6.51 0.20
N ASP A 157 8.78 6.55 1.33
CA ASP A 157 10.23 6.42 1.37
C ASP A 157 10.72 5.86 2.72
N ASP A 158 12.01 5.54 2.82
CA ASP A 158 12.66 5.10 4.09
C ASP A 158 11.91 3.96 4.79
N VAL A 159 11.37 3.00 4.03
CA VAL A 159 10.60 1.88 4.59
C VAL A 159 11.53 0.90 5.27
N LYS A 160 11.31 0.70 6.57
CA LYS A 160 12.22 -0.06 7.43
C LYS A 160 11.51 -0.80 8.53
N ILE A 161 12.11 -1.90 8.93
CA ILE A 161 11.68 -2.71 10.06
C ILE A 161 12.40 -2.21 11.31
N LYS A 162 11.62 -1.95 12.34
CA LYS A 162 12.13 -1.68 13.67
C LYS A 162 12.45 -3.02 14.33
N PRO A 163 13.69 -3.25 14.79
CA PRO A 163 14.02 -4.48 15.48
C PRO A 163 13.15 -4.64 16.73
N LYS A 164 12.65 -5.87 16.95
CA LYS A 164 11.94 -6.22 18.19
C LYS A 164 12.89 -5.92 19.36
N LYS A 165 12.44 -5.17 20.36
CA LYS A 165 13.19 -5.05 21.62
C LYS A 165 13.29 -6.47 22.18
N GLY A 166 14.50 -7.03 22.26
CA GLY A 166 14.72 -8.33 22.86
C GLY A 166 14.22 -8.33 24.31
N ASN A 167 13.55 -9.40 24.70
CA ASN A 167 13.39 -9.79 26.10
C ASN A 167 14.75 -10.09 26.72
#